data_AF-A0A7C3T191-F1
#
_entry.id   AF-A0A7C3T191-F1
#
_cell.length_a   1.000
_cell.length_b   1.000
_cell.length_c   1.000
_cell.angle_alpha   90.00
_cell.angle_beta   90.00
_cell.angle_gamma   90.00
#
_symmetry.space_group_name_H-M   'P 1'
#
loop_
_entity.id
_entity.type
_entity.pdbx_description
1 polymer ?
#
loop_
_entity_poly.entity_id
_entity_poly.type
_entity_poly.pdbx_seq_one_letter_code
_entity_poly.pdbx_strand_id
1 'polypeptide(L)'
;SRFGGRAIVSLRPREETDLEALADLREVFAVLIDTWDPAREGGTGRTGDWGLAALAAERTRVILAGGLKPSNVERAIAMVRPFGVDVSSGVESRPGVKDHALLRDFARAALAAFAETRETFQEKEKA
;
A
#
# COMPACT_ATOMS: atom_id res chain seq x y z
N SER A 1 -14.28 20.19 -3.65
CA SER A 1 -14.42 18.72 -3.55
C SER A 1 -15.87 18.28 -3.43
N ARG A 2 -16.35 17.50 -4.43
CA ARG A 2 -17.67 16.82 -4.41
C ARG A 2 -17.87 15.90 -3.21
N PHE A 3 -16.80 15.52 -2.51
CA PHE A 3 -16.81 14.56 -1.40
C PHE A 3 -16.25 15.13 -0.09
N GLY A 4 -16.08 16.45 0.01
CA GLY A 4 -15.60 17.11 1.23
C GLY A 4 -14.24 16.59 1.73
N GLY A 5 -13.38 16.08 0.84
CA GLY A 5 -12.08 15.52 1.20
C GLY A 5 -12.12 14.19 1.95
N ARG A 6 -13.24 13.45 1.91
CA ARG A 6 -13.43 12.16 2.64
C ARG A 6 -13.50 10.94 1.73
N ALA A 7 -13.17 11.08 0.45
CA ALA A 7 -13.17 9.97 -0.49
C ALA A 7 -11.82 9.23 -0.47
N ILE A 8 -11.88 7.90 -0.58
CA ILE A 8 -10.74 7.08 -1.00
C ILE A 8 -11.08 6.56 -2.39
N VAL A 9 -10.21 6.82 -3.36
CA VAL A 9 -10.39 6.36 -4.75
C VAL A 9 -9.36 5.28 -5.05
N SER A 10 -9.79 4.19 -5.68
CA SER A 10 -8.91 3.10 -6.06
C SER A 10 -8.37 3.29 -7.47
N LEU A 11 -7.07 3.02 -7.65
CA LEU A 11 -6.40 2.92 -8.93
C LEU A 11 -5.59 1.62 -8.99
N ARG A 12 -5.55 1.01 -10.17
CA ARG A 12 -4.71 -0.15 -10.47
C ARG A 12 -3.78 0.22 -11.63
N PRO A 13 -2.68 0.92 -11.35
CA PRO A 13 -1.73 1.33 -12.38
C PRO A 13 -0.97 0.11 -12.91
N ARG A 14 -0.76 0.06 -14.22
CA ARG A 14 0.01 -0.96 -14.94
C ARG A 14 1.34 -0.40 -15.46
N GLU A 15 1.38 0.91 -15.69
CA GLU A 15 2.51 1.69 -16.14
C GLU A 15 2.51 3.08 -15.49
N GLU A 16 3.60 3.84 -15.65
CA GLU A 16 3.78 5.14 -14.98
C GLU A 16 2.79 6.21 -15.47
N THR A 17 2.40 6.15 -16.74
CA THR A 17 1.39 7.03 -17.37
C THR A 17 0.03 6.94 -16.69
N ASP A 18 -0.34 5.79 -16.11
CA ASP A 18 -1.58 5.65 -15.34
C ASP A 18 -1.60 6.57 -14.10
N LEU A 19 -0.44 6.99 -13.60
CA LEU A 19 -0.31 7.91 -12.47
C LEU A 19 -0.64 9.36 -12.83
N GLU A 20 -0.84 9.69 -14.11
CA GLU A 20 -1.34 11.01 -14.52
C GLU A 20 -2.73 11.30 -13.95
N ALA A 21 -3.56 10.26 -13.77
CA ALA A 21 -4.89 10.36 -13.15
C ALA A 21 -4.86 10.94 -11.73
N LEU A 22 -3.72 10.88 -11.02
CA LEU A 22 -3.57 11.47 -9.69
C LEU A 22 -3.78 13.00 -9.69
N ALA A 23 -3.55 13.67 -10.82
CA ALA A 23 -3.75 15.12 -10.95
C ALA A 23 -5.21 15.52 -10.71
N ASP A 24 -6.16 14.66 -11.10
CA ASP A 24 -7.60 14.90 -10.94
C ASP A 24 -8.10 14.46 -9.55
N LEU A 25 -7.27 13.74 -8.79
CA LEU A 25 -7.62 13.20 -7.48
C LEU A 25 -7.07 14.04 -6.31
N ARG A 26 -6.59 15.26 -6.55
CA ARG A 26 -6.02 16.13 -5.48
C ARG A 26 -6.98 16.44 -4.33
N GLU A 27 -8.29 16.32 -4.57
CA GLU A 27 -9.33 16.64 -3.59
C GLU A 27 -9.85 15.43 -2.78
N VAL A 28 -9.25 14.24 -2.96
CA VAL A 28 -9.60 13.02 -2.20
C VAL A 28 -8.71 12.89 -0.97
N PHE A 29 -9.13 12.10 0.02
CA PHE A 29 -8.37 11.88 1.24
C PHE A 29 -7.08 11.08 0.98
N ALA A 30 -7.23 9.98 0.23
CA ALA A 30 -6.15 9.07 -0.13
C ALA A 30 -6.51 8.32 -1.42
N VAL A 31 -5.49 7.82 -2.11
CA VAL A 31 -5.65 6.92 -3.25
C VAL A 31 -5.24 5.52 -2.83
N LEU A 32 -6.11 4.55 -3.05
CA LEU A 32 -5.79 3.14 -2.84
C LEU A 32 -5.13 2.59 -4.11
N ILE A 33 -3.87 2.18 -4.00
CA ILE A 33 -3.13 1.58 -5.11
C ILE A 33 -3.16 0.06 -4.93
N ASP A 34 -3.91 -0.62 -5.80
CA ASP A 34 -3.99 -2.08 -5.82
C ASP A 34 -2.94 -2.65 -6.77
N THR A 35 -1.97 -3.40 -6.22
CA THR A 35 -0.82 -3.94 -6.96
C THR A 35 -0.98 -5.42 -7.32
N TRP A 36 -2.14 -6.03 -7.03
CA TRP A 36 -2.38 -7.44 -7.35
C TRP A 36 -2.74 -7.64 -8.81
N ASP A 37 -1.99 -8.52 -9.48
CA ASP A 37 -2.24 -8.97 -10.85
C ASP A 37 -2.10 -10.50 -10.93
N PRO A 38 -3.18 -11.25 -11.20
CA PRO A 38 -3.13 -12.71 -11.31
C PRO A 38 -2.36 -13.21 -12.53
N ALA A 39 -2.19 -12.38 -13.57
CA ALA A 39 -1.40 -12.72 -14.75
C ALA A 39 0.11 -12.52 -14.53
N ARG A 40 0.49 -11.83 -13.45
CA ARG A 40 1.88 -11.60 -13.03
C ARG A 40 2.13 -12.33 -11.72
N GLU A 41 2.07 -13.66 -11.76
CA GLU A 41 2.46 -14.47 -10.60
C GLU A 41 3.93 -14.20 -10.22
N GLY A 42 4.14 -13.81 -8.97
CA GLY A 42 5.46 -13.46 -8.43
C GLY A 42 6.44 -14.62 -8.54
N GLY A 43 7.49 -14.45 -9.33
CA GLY A 43 8.53 -15.47 -9.58
C GLY A 43 9.85 -14.96 -10.17
N THR A 44 10.08 -13.64 -10.19
CA THR A 44 11.32 -13.02 -10.73
C THR A 44 12.09 -12.18 -9.70
N GLY A 45 11.71 -12.25 -8.41
CA GLY A 45 12.20 -11.32 -7.38
C GLY A 45 11.49 -9.96 -7.36
N ARG A 46 10.57 -9.73 -8.30
CA ARG A 46 9.63 -8.60 -8.34
C ARG A 46 8.28 -9.01 -7.74
N THR A 47 8.18 -9.05 -6.41
CA THR A 47 6.87 -8.96 -5.71
C THR A 47 6.14 -7.72 -6.25
N GLY A 48 4.83 -7.84 -6.53
CA GLY A 48 3.98 -6.96 -7.36
C GLY A 48 4.46 -5.52 -7.43
N ASP A 49 4.52 -4.94 -8.64
CA ASP A 49 5.19 -3.67 -8.99
C ASP A 49 4.90 -2.51 -8.01
N TRP A 50 5.58 -2.54 -6.87
CA TRP A 50 5.49 -1.56 -5.81
C TRP A 50 6.19 -0.27 -6.23
N GLY A 51 6.91 -0.26 -7.36
CA GLY A 51 7.53 0.93 -7.94
C GLY A 51 6.50 1.99 -8.27
N LEU A 52 5.41 1.62 -8.96
CA LEU A 52 4.32 2.55 -9.27
C LEU A 52 3.63 3.07 -8.01
N ALA A 53 3.46 2.22 -7.00
CA ALA A 53 2.90 2.63 -5.71
C ALA A 53 3.83 3.59 -4.96
N ALA A 54 5.15 3.37 -5.01
CA ALA A 54 6.15 4.26 -4.41
C ALA A 54 6.15 5.63 -5.10
N LEU A 55 6.17 5.66 -6.44
CA LEU A 55 6.05 6.90 -7.21
C LEU A 55 4.74 7.64 -6.92
N ALA A 56 3.63 6.92 -6.73
CA ALA A 56 2.36 7.52 -6.32
C ALA A 56 2.43 8.10 -4.89
N ALA A 57 3.11 7.42 -3.96
CA ALA A 57 3.25 7.85 -2.57
C ALA A 57 4.09 9.13 -2.41
N GLU A 58 4.97 9.43 -3.36
CA GLU A 58 5.68 10.73 -3.43
C GLU A 58 4.75 11.90 -3.77
N ARG A 59 3.60 11.63 -4.41
CA ARG A 59 2.70 12.65 -4.96
C ARG A 59 1.41 12.82 -4.15
N THR A 60 0.97 11.78 -3.43
CA THR A 60 -0.27 11.80 -2.66
C THR A 60 -0.26 10.78 -1.52
N ARG A 61 -1.27 10.84 -0.64
CA ARG A 61 -1.48 9.82 0.39
C ARG A 61 -1.92 8.52 -0.28
N VAL A 62 -1.04 7.52 -0.24
CA VAL A 62 -1.33 6.19 -0.78
C VAL A 62 -1.74 5.22 0.32
N ILE A 63 -2.84 4.49 0.09
CA ILE A 63 -3.14 3.25 0.80
C ILE A 63 -2.69 2.11 -0.12
N LEU A 64 -1.68 1.34 0.30
CA LEU A 64 -1.18 0.23 -0.50
C LEU A 64 -2.07 -1.01 -0.31
N ALA A 65 -2.51 -1.60 -1.41
CA ALA A 65 -3.30 -2.82 -1.43
C ALA A 65 -2.73 -3.83 -2.45
N GLY A 66 -3.33 -5.01 -2.46
CA GLY A 66 -3.04 -6.06 -3.44
C GLY A 66 -1.97 -7.04 -2.97
N GLY A 67 -2.37 -8.29 -2.73
CA GLY A 67 -1.44 -9.38 -2.39
C GLY A 67 -0.66 -9.21 -1.08
N LEU A 68 -1.02 -8.24 -0.23
CA LEU A 68 -0.41 -8.06 1.08
C LEU A 68 -0.77 -9.22 2.02
N LYS A 69 0.19 -9.63 2.84
CA LYS A 69 0.09 -10.73 3.81
C LYS A 69 1.15 -10.51 4.92
N PRO A 70 1.07 -11.22 6.06
CA PRO A 70 2.02 -11.02 7.15
C PRO A 70 3.49 -11.13 6.72
N SER A 71 3.81 -12.03 5.78
CA SER A 71 5.19 -12.27 5.34
C SER A 71 5.76 -11.24 4.35
N ASN A 72 4.97 -10.27 3.85
CA ASN A 72 5.47 -9.27 2.90
C ASN A 72 5.17 -7.82 3.26
N VAL A 73 4.31 -7.56 4.25
CA VAL A 73 3.84 -6.20 4.55
C VAL A 73 4.96 -5.28 5.04
N GLU A 74 5.93 -5.78 5.81
CA GLU A 74 7.09 -4.99 6.26
C GLU A 74 7.91 -4.48 5.08
N ARG A 75 8.26 -5.38 4.15
CA ARG A 75 9.01 -5.02 2.93
C ARG A 75 8.20 -4.06 2.06
N ALA A 76 6.89 -4.25 1.96
CA ALA A 76 6.01 -3.38 1.19
C ALA A 76 6.00 -1.96 1.74
N ILE A 77 5.86 -1.81 3.07
CA ILE A 77 5.90 -0.52 3.76
C ILE A 77 7.28 0.15 3.61
N ALA A 78 8.37 -0.60 3.80
CA ALA A 78 9.72 -0.06 3.66
C ALA A 78 10.01 0.48 2.25
N MET A 79 9.51 -0.20 1.22
CA MET A 79 9.71 0.18 -0.19
C MET A 79 8.79 1.32 -0.63
N VAL A 80 7.49 1.24 -0.31
CA VAL A 80 6.48 2.17 -0.82
C VAL A 80 6.32 3.41 0.05
N ARG A 81 6.59 3.27 1.36
CA ARG A 81 6.30 4.28 2.39
C ARG A 81 4.86 4.83 2.29
N PRO A 82 3.85 3.95 2.26
CA PRO A 82 2.47 4.40 2.06
C PRO A 82 1.94 5.11 3.31
N PHE A 83 0.86 5.88 3.15
CA PHE A 83 0.10 6.42 4.28
C PHE A 83 -0.57 5.31 5.12
N GLY A 84 -0.98 4.22 4.46
CA GLY A 84 -1.57 3.05 5.10
C GLY A 84 -1.49 1.80 4.23
N VAL A 85 -1.87 0.66 4.78
CA VAL A 85 -1.99 -0.62 4.05
C VAL A 85 -3.40 -1.17 4.17
N ASP A 86 -3.88 -1.83 3.12
CA ASP A 86 -5.16 -2.54 3.07
C ASP A 86 -4.94 -4.01 2.73
N VAL A 87 -5.57 -4.90 3.51
CA VAL A 87 -5.40 -6.36 3.36
C VAL A 87 -6.75 -7.06 3.36
N SER A 88 -6.93 -7.94 2.37
CA SER A 88 -8.12 -8.78 2.28
C SER A 88 -7.77 -10.28 2.31
N SER A 89 -7.39 -10.87 1.17
CA SER A 89 -7.19 -12.32 1.05
C SER A 89 -5.96 -12.85 1.76
N GLY A 90 -4.91 -12.04 1.95
CA GLY A 90 -3.68 -12.48 2.63
C GLY A 90 -3.80 -12.74 4.13
N VAL A 91 -4.98 -12.50 4.70
CA VAL A 91 -5.33 -12.82 6.10
C VAL A 91 -6.57 -13.71 6.19
N GLU A 92 -6.89 -14.45 5.12
CA GLU A 92 -7.98 -15.41 5.07
C GLU A 92 -7.45 -16.85 5.19
N SER A 93 -8.16 -17.71 5.92
CA SER A 93 -7.89 -19.15 5.95
C SER A 93 -8.51 -19.88 4.74
N ARG A 94 -9.59 -19.32 4.21
CA ARG A 94 -10.27 -19.68 2.96
C ARG A 94 -11.06 -18.47 2.47
N PRO A 95 -11.46 -18.40 1.18
CA PRO A 95 -12.10 -17.21 0.61
C PRO A 95 -13.26 -16.67 1.46
N GLY A 96 -13.16 -15.41 1.87
CA GLY A 96 -14.16 -14.70 2.69
C GLY A 96 -14.14 -15.03 4.18
N VAL A 97 -13.25 -15.90 4.66
CA VAL A 97 -13.13 -16.28 6.08
C VAL A 97 -11.79 -15.81 6.63
N LYS A 98 -11.82 -14.74 7.44
CA LYS A 98 -10.63 -14.17 8.08
C LYS A 98 -10.05 -15.13 9.11
N ASP A 99 -8.72 -15.21 9.14
CA ASP A 99 -7.96 -15.92 10.16
C ASP A 99 -7.45 -14.92 11.22
N HIS A 100 -7.80 -15.15 12.48
CA HIS A 100 -7.44 -14.24 13.57
C HIS A 100 -5.93 -14.22 13.88
N ALA A 101 -5.21 -15.33 13.64
CA ALA A 101 -3.77 -15.34 13.80
C ALA A 101 -3.11 -14.51 12.69
N LEU A 102 -3.51 -14.72 11.44
CA LEU A 102 -2.98 -13.94 10.31
C LEU A 102 -3.29 -12.43 10.45
N LEU A 103 -4.47 -12.06 10.93
CA LEU A 103 -4.80 -10.66 11.22
C LEU A 103 -3.87 -10.04 12.27
N ARG A 104 -3.60 -10.76 13.37
CA ARG A 104 -2.69 -10.28 14.42
C ARG A 104 -1.26 -10.15 13.90
N ASP A 105 -0.80 -11.13 13.14
CA ASP A 105 0.56 -11.14 12.61
C ASP A 105 0.74 -10.03 11.57
N PHE A 106 -0.26 -9.83 10.71
CA PHE A 106 -0.29 -8.70 9.77
C PHE A 106 -0.24 -7.35 10.49
N ALA A 107 -1.10 -7.15 11.47
CA ALA A 107 -1.15 -5.88 12.22
C ALA A 107 0.16 -5.60 12.96
N ARG A 108 0.75 -6.62 13.60
CA ARG A 108 2.03 -6.51 14.30
C ARG A 108 3.15 -6.08 13.34
N ALA A 109 3.28 -6.80 12.22
CA ALA A 109 4.29 -6.55 11.21
C ALA A 109 4.14 -5.15 10.59
N ALA A 110 2.91 -4.75 10.25
CA ALA A 110 2.63 -3.43 9.70
C ALA A 110 2.92 -2.30 10.69
N LEU A 111 2.49 -2.43 11.94
CA LEU A 111 2.71 -1.40 12.97
C LEU A 111 4.20 -1.22 13.29
N ALA A 112 4.96 -2.32 13.36
CA ALA A 112 6.41 -2.25 13.55
C ALA A 112 7.09 -1.48 12.40
N ALA A 113 6.79 -1.85 11.14
CA ALA A 113 7.36 -1.18 9.97
C ALA A 113 6.96 0.31 9.88
N PHE A 114 5.74 0.68 10.28
CA PHE A 114 5.34 2.09 10.34
C PHE A 114 6.04 2.89 11.44
N ALA A 115 6.44 2.25 12.54
CA ALA A 115 7.23 2.90 13.58
C ALA A 115 8.66 3.21 13.08
N GLU A 116 9.33 2.22 12.48
CA GLU A 116 10.69 2.34 11.94
C GLU A 116 10.81 3.44 10.86
N THR A 117 9.82 3.50 9.96
CA THR A 117 9.79 4.52 8.90
C THR A 117 9.58 5.94 9.43
N ARG A 118 8.88 6.11 10.56
CA ARG A 118 8.71 7.42 11.22
C ARG A 118 9.98 7.89 11.92
N GLU A 119 10.70 6.99 12.57
CA GLU A 119 11.98 7.31 13.24
C GLU A 119 13.02 7.79 12.23
N THR A 120 13.14 7.10 11.09
CA THR A 120 14.04 7.48 9.99
C THR A 120 13.75 8.89 9.43
N PHE A 121 12.48 9.32 9.45
CA PHE A 121 12.09 10.65 8.96
C PHE A 121 12.50 11.76 9.93
N GLN A 122 12.35 11.52 11.24
CA GLN A 122 12.73 12.49 12.27
C GLN A 122 14.24 12.68 12.40
N GLU A 123 15.04 11.66 12.09
CA GLU A 123 16.51 11.79 12.06
C GLU A 123 17.00 12.63 10.88
N LYS A 124 16.35 12.52 9.72
CA LYS A 124 16.68 13.31 8.53
C LYS A 124 16.30 14.78 8.61
N GLU A 125 15.29 15.14 9.40
CA GLU A 125 14.93 16.55 9.64
C GLU A 125 15.84 17.24 10.68
N LYS A 126 16.62 16.47 11.46
CA LYS A 126 17.54 17.00 12.48
C LYS A 126 18.99 17.12 12.00
N ALA A 127 19.32 16.59 10.82
CA ALA A 127 20.65 16.64 10.20
C ALA A 127 20.71 17.73 9.13
#